data_AF-A0A0G3M3M2-F1
#
_entry.id   AF-A0A0G3M3M2-F1
#
_cell.length_a   1.000
_cell.length_b   1.000
_cell.length_c   1.000
_cell.angle_alpha   90.00
_cell.angle_beta   90.00
_cell.angle_gamma   90.00
#
_symmetry.space_group_name_H-M   'P 1'
#
loop_
_entity.id
_entity.type
_entity.pdbx_description
1 polymer ?
#
loop_
_entity_poly.entity_id
_entity_poly.type
_entity_poly.pdbx_seq_one_letter_code
_entity_poly.pdbx_strand_id
1 'polypeptide(L)'
;MRPNYKKIYQDMLRLEYPEKLKDPKIRELLERLHTSEDVLKFNEKLFKQSKENQKLKTYDKKTMLKLLQYQKKHGYSTSYMSRKYKISRTTLSKWKSMFEDELEIATKKAGK
;
A
#
# COMPACT_ATOMS: atom_id res chain seq x y z
N MET A 1 -30.36 19.13 1.14
CA MET A 1 -29.29 20.05 0.69
C MET A 1 -28.10 19.23 0.23
N ARG A 2 -27.57 19.47 -0.98
CA ARG A 2 -26.35 18.81 -1.45
C ARG A 2 -25.13 19.59 -0.92
N PRO A 3 -24.24 18.97 -0.15
CA PRO A 3 -23.02 19.65 0.30
C PRO A 3 -22.13 20.00 -0.90
N ASN A 4 -21.48 21.16 -0.82
CA ASN A 4 -20.67 21.68 -1.91
C ASN A 4 -19.25 21.10 -1.82
N TYR A 5 -19.09 19.86 -2.31
CA TYR A 5 -17.85 19.09 -2.21
C TYR A 5 -16.62 19.81 -2.77
N LYS A 6 -16.80 20.62 -3.82
CA LYS A 6 -15.75 21.48 -4.39
C LYS A 6 -15.11 22.36 -3.33
N LYS A 7 -15.91 23.09 -2.55
CA LYS A 7 -15.40 23.99 -1.49
C LYS A 7 -14.70 23.23 -0.37
N ILE A 8 -15.26 22.10 0.06
CA ILE A 8 -14.70 21.28 1.15
C ILE A 8 -13.31 20.76 0.76
N TYR A 9 -13.19 20.17 -0.42
CA TYR A 9 -11.90 19.67 -0.89
C TYR A 9 -10.92 20.79 -1.23
N GLN A 10 -11.40 21.93 -1.72
CA GLN A 10 -10.52 23.07 -1.99
C GLN A 10 -9.87 23.59 -0.72
N ASP A 11 -10.64 23.71 0.36
CA ASP A 11 -10.14 24.18 1.66
C ASP A 11 -9.19 23.15 2.28
N MET A 12 -9.58 21.87 2.28
CA MET A 12 -8.75 20.75 2.74
C MET A 12 -7.41 20.67 1.99
N LEU A 13 -7.42 20.79 0.66
CA LEU A 13 -6.21 20.75 -0.17
C LEU A 13 -5.31 21.96 0.05
N ARG A 14 -5.90 23.13 0.30
CA ARG A 14 -5.15 24.35 0.56
C ARG A 14 -4.43 24.29 1.90
N LEU A 15 -5.01 23.63 2.91
CA LEU A 15 -4.38 23.40 4.21
C LEU A 15 -3.31 22.29 4.18
N GLU A 16 -3.63 21.13 3.61
CA GLU A 16 -2.78 19.94 3.76
C GLU A 16 -1.86 19.65 2.56
N TYR A 17 -2.26 20.04 1.35
CA TYR A 17 -1.55 19.67 0.11
C TYR A 17 -1.47 20.82 -0.91
N PRO A 18 -0.86 21.97 -0.55
CA PRO A 18 -0.74 23.12 -1.46
C PRO A 18 0.01 22.78 -2.75
N GLU A 19 0.88 21.77 -2.73
CA GLU A 19 1.59 21.29 -3.92
C GLU A 19 0.67 20.58 -4.91
N LYS A 20 -0.32 19.82 -4.43
CA LYS A 20 -1.30 19.15 -5.30
C LYS A 20 -2.27 20.15 -5.93
N LEU A 21 -2.48 21.31 -5.30
CA LEU A 21 -3.31 22.39 -5.84
C LEU A 21 -2.68 23.07 -7.07
N LYS A 22 -1.35 23.01 -7.20
CA LYS A 22 -0.62 23.53 -8.36
C LYS A 22 -0.77 22.63 -9.59
N ASP A 23 -1.21 21.38 -9.40
CA ASP A 23 -1.36 20.42 -10.48
C ASP A 23 -2.67 20.70 -11.26
N PRO A 24 -2.59 20.99 -12.57
CA PRO A 24 -3.76 21.36 -13.37
C PRO A 24 -4.81 20.24 -13.41
N LYS A 25 -4.38 18.98 -13.27
CA LYS A 25 -5.26 17.81 -13.21
C LYS A 25 -6.14 17.81 -11.96
N ILE A 26 -5.62 18.26 -10.81
CA ILE A 26 -6.38 18.31 -9.56
C ILE A 26 -7.42 19.43 -9.63
N ARG A 27 -7.06 20.57 -10.23
CA ARG A 27 -7.97 21.69 -10.44
C ARG A 27 -9.14 21.32 -11.34
N GLU A 28 -8.89 20.66 -12.47
CA GLU A 28 -9.93 20.16 -13.38
C GLU A 28 -10.86 19.14 -12.69
N LEU A 29 -10.30 18.22 -11.91
CA LEU A 29 -11.09 17.25 -11.16
C LEU A 29 -11.96 17.93 -10.09
N LEU A 30 -11.44 18.94 -9.40
CA LEU A 30 -12.14 19.70 -8.38
C LEU A 30 -13.35 20.45 -8.96
N GLU A 31 -13.28 20.87 -10.23
CA GLU A 31 -14.42 21.45 -10.94
C GLU A 31 -15.48 20.42 -11.34
N ARG A 32 -15.09 19.15 -11.47
CA ARG A 32 -15.99 18.03 -11.82
C ARG A 32 -16.59 17.32 -10.59
N LEU A 33 -16.28 17.76 -9.36
CA LEU A 33 -16.89 17.26 -8.12
C LEU A 33 -18.35 17.71 -7.96
N HIS A 34 -19.26 17.10 -8.72
CA HIS A 34 -20.70 17.34 -8.62
C HIS A 34 -21.45 16.21 -7.90
N THR A 35 -20.91 14.99 -7.93
CA THR A 35 -21.56 13.80 -7.34
C THR A 35 -20.69 13.19 -6.25
N SER A 36 -21.31 12.48 -5.30
CA SER A 36 -20.61 11.66 -4.31
C SER A 36 -19.70 10.60 -4.96
N GLU A 37 -20.04 10.10 -6.14
CA GLU A 37 -19.18 9.18 -6.91
C GLU A 37 -17.92 9.89 -7.46
N ASP A 38 -18.04 11.14 -7.91
CA ASP A 38 -16.90 11.95 -8.35
C ASP A 38 -15.95 12.24 -7.18
N VAL A 39 -16.50 12.47 -5.99
CA VAL A 39 -15.73 12.64 -4.75
C VAL A 39 -14.95 11.37 -4.42
N LEU A 40 -15.56 10.19 -4.57
CA LEU A 40 -14.90 8.92 -4.31
C LEU A 40 -13.74 8.68 -5.29
N LYS A 41 -13.98 8.88 -6.59
CA LYS A 41 -12.95 8.78 -7.63
C LYS A 41 -11.85 9.82 -7.45
N PHE A 42 -12.20 11.02 -6.98
CA PHE A 42 -11.25 12.07 -6.68
C PHE A 42 -10.39 11.74 -5.49
N ASN A 43 -10.98 11.24 -4.40
CA ASN A 43 -10.25 10.74 -3.24
C ASN A 43 -9.30 9.62 -3.67
N GLU A 44 -9.77 8.63 -4.44
CA GLU A 44 -8.90 7.58 -4.98
C GLU A 44 -7.80 8.10 -5.89
N LYS A 45 -8.00 9.19 -6.63
CA LYS A 45 -7.00 9.76 -7.54
C LYS A 45 -6.02 10.69 -6.83
N LEU A 46 -6.49 11.47 -5.86
CA LEU A 46 -5.73 12.38 -5.02
C LEU A 46 -4.83 11.60 -4.05
N PHE A 47 -5.36 10.52 -3.48
CA PHE A 47 -4.65 9.59 -2.61
C PHE A 47 -4.13 8.37 -3.36
N LYS A 48 -4.25 8.32 -4.70
CA LYS A 48 -3.78 7.16 -5.48
C LYS A 48 -2.33 6.97 -5.15
N GLN A 49 -2.09 5.86 -4.45
CA GLN A 49 -0.86 5.54 -3.78
C GLN A 49 0.27 5.73 -4.77
N SER A 50 0.96 6.87 -4.64
CA SER A 50 2.25 7.06 -5.26
C SER A 50 3.06 5.82 -4.90
N LYS A 51 3.79 5.27 -5.85
CA LYS A 51 4.57 4.03 -5.69
C LYS A 51 5.52 4.06 -4.47
N GLU A 52 5.69 5.21 -3.84
CA GLU A 52 6.34 5.46 -2.56
C GLU A 52 5.65 4.80 -1.35
N ASN A 53 4.36 4.49 -1.42
CA ASN A 53 3.64 3.76 -0.38
C ASN A 53 4.08 2.29 -0.25
N GLN A 54 5.02 1.81 -1.08
CA GLN A 54 5.69 0.54 -0.84
C GLN A 54 6.48 0.51 0.48
N LYS A 55 6.90 1.67 1.00
CA LYS A 55 7.49 1.80 2.34
C LYS A 55 6.47 1.67 3.48
N LEU A 56 5.19 1.92 3.21
CA LEU A 56 4.09 1.90 4.19
C LEU A 56 3.10 0.75 3.96
N LYS A 57 3.51 -0.30 3.25
CA LYS A 57 2.86 -1.59 3.45
C LYS A 57 3.28 -2.06 4.84
N THR A 58 2.46 -1.78 5.84
CA THR A 58 2.49 -2.52 7.10
C THR A 58 2.12 -3.95 6.74
N TYR A 59 3.13 -4.74 6.35
CA TYR A 59 2.92 -6.16 6.08
C TYR A 59 2.53 -6.77 7.42
N ASP A 60 1.29 -7.23 7.52
CA ASP A 60 0.83 -7.95 8.70
C ASP A 60 1.74 -9.16 8.93
N LYS A 61 2.03 -9.46 10.21
CA LYS A 61 2.89 -10.59 10.60
C LYS A 61 2.46 -11.89 9.90
N LYS A 62 1.15 -12.13 9.74
CA LYS A 62 0.62 -13.31 9.02
C LYS A 62 1.01 -13.33 7.55
N THR A 63 1.01 -12.17 6.89
CA THR A 63 1.39 -12.04 5.48
C THR A 63 2.88 -12.28 5.29
N MET A 64 3.71 -11.73 6.17
CA MET A 64 5.17 -11.93 6.16
C MET A 64 5.51 -13.41 6.32
N LEU A 65 4.92 -14.08 7.32
CA LEU A 65 5.08 -15.51 7.56
C LEU A 65 4.64 -16.36 6.37
N LYS A 66 3.46 -16.09 5.79
CA LYS A 66 2.95 -16.84 4.64
C LYS A 66 3.85 -16.72 3.41
N LEU A 67 4.42 -15.53 3.17
CA LEU A 67 5.40 -15.33 2.09
C LEU A 67 6.69 -16.11 2.36
N LEU A 68 7.21 -16.09 3.59
CA LEU A 68 8.41 -16.86 3.94
C LEU A 68 8.17 -18.37 3.87
N GLN A 69 7.00 -18.86 4.30
CA GLN A 69 6.61 -20.26 4.15
C GLN A 69 6.53 -20.66 2.68
N TYR A 70 5.93 -19.82 1.84
CA TYR A 70 5.88 -20.04 0.40
C TYR A 70 7.28 -20.07 -0.22
N GLN A 71 8.18 -19.19 0.23
CA GLN A 71 9.58 -19.20 -0.17
C GLN A 71 10.28 -20.52 0.20
N LYS A 72 10.11 -20.98 1.45
CA LYS A 72 10.73 -22.21 1.97
C LYS A 72 10.16 -23.46 1.30
N LYS A 73 8.83 -23.52 1.12
CA LYS A 73 8.12 -24.65 0.49
C LYS A 73 8.55 -24.89 -0.96
N HIS A 74 8.79 -23.82 -1.71
CA HIS A 74 9.16 -23.91 -3.12
C HIS A 74 10.65 -23.70 -3.39
N GLY A 75 11.47 -23.46 -2.36
CA GLY A 75 12.90 -23.20 -2.52
C GLY A 75 13.24 -21.91 -3.28
N TYR A 76 12.35 -20.91 -3.31
CA TYR A 76 12.58 -19.69 -4.09
C TYR A 76 13.70 -18.83 -3.49
N SER A 77 14.53 -18.27 -4.38
CA SER A 77 15.53 -17.28 -3.97
C SER A 77 14.86 -15.98 -3.51
N THR A 78 15.50 -15.28 -2.58
CA THR A 78 15.06 -13.95 -2.11
C THR A 78 14.96 -12.95 -3.26
N SER A 79 15.80 -13.07 -4.29
CA SER A 79 15.74 -12.27 -5.52
C SER A 79 14.43 -12.48 -6.31
N TYR A 80 13.93 -13.72 -6.39
CA TYR A 80 12.67 -14.01 -7.07
C TYR A 80 11.48 -13.42 -6.31
N MET A 81 11.44 -13.63 -4.98
CA MET A 81 10.42 -13.06 -4.11
C MET A 81 10.42 -11.54 -4.15
N SER A 82 11.62 -10.94 -4.18
CA SER A 82 11.80 -9.49 -4.27
C SER A 82 11.19 -8.91 -5.54
N ARG A 83 11.45 -9.53 -6.70
CA ARG A 83 10.87 -9.10 -7.98
C ARG A 83 9.36 -9.33 -8.04
N LYS A 84 8.89 -10.49 -7.60
CA LYS A 84 7.47 -10.88 -7.65
C LYS A 84 6.58 -10.02 -6.76
N TYR A 85 7.02 -9.76 -5.52
CA TYR A 85 6.23 -9.06 -4.52
C TYR A 85 6.64 -7.59 -4.32
N LYS A 86 7.67 -7.13 -5.04
CA LYS A 86 8.25 -5.78 -4.91
C LYS A 86 8.67 -5.48 -3.46
N ILE A 87 9.31 -6.45 -2.83
CA ILE A 87 9.85 -6.35 -1.46
C ILE A 87 11.37 -6.28 -1.57
N SER A 88 12.04 -5.44 -0.79
CA SER A 88 13.50 -5.39 -0.83
C SER A 88 14.09 -6.71 -0.33
N ARG A 89 15.20 -7.14 -0.94
CA ARG A 89 15.93 -8.35 -0.52
C ARG A 89 16.37 -8.23 0.95
N THR A 90 16.74 -7.03 1.38
CA THR A 90 17.11 -6.74 2.77
C THR A 90 15.93 -6.93 3.72
N THR A 91 14.73 -6.54 3.32
CA THR A 91 13.49 -6.74 4.07
C THR A 91 13.17 -8.23 4.20
N LEU A 92 13.27 -9.00 3.12
CA LEU A 92 13.08 -10.45 3.16
C LEU A 92 14.11 -11.17 4.05
N SER A 93 15.38 -10.76 3.98
CA SER A 93 16.42 -11.30 4.88
C SER A 93 16.14 -10.96 6.34
N LYS A 94 15.70 -9.72 6.64
CA LYS A 94 15.27 -9.31 7.98
C LYS A 94 14.11 -10.17 8.48
N TRP A 95 13.10 -10.38 7.64
CA TRP A 95 11.95 -11.21 8.02
C TRP A 95 12.36 -12.65 8.26
N LYS A 96 13.24 -13.20 7.41
CA LYS A 96 13.74 -14.57 7.58
C LYS A 96 14.42 -14.75 8.94
N SER A 97 15.24 -13.78 9.36
CA SER A 97 15.89 -13.82 10.68
C SER A 97 14.92 -13.59 11.84
N MET A 98 13.96 -12.66 11.72
CA MET A 98 12.98 -12.40 12.78
C MET A 98 11.97 -13.54 12.98
N PHE A 99 11.63 -14.27 11.92
CA PHE A 99 10.59 -15.28 11.92
C PHE A 99 11.16 -16.70 11.75
N GLU A 100 12.44 -16.91 11.99
CA GLU A 100 13.07 -18.23 11.86
C GLU A 100 12.40 -19.26 12.77
N ASP A 101 12.28 -18.93 14.06
CA ASP A 101 11.63 -19.76 15.09
C ASP A 101 10.15 -20.07 14.75
N GLU A 102 9.39 -19.04 14.36
CA GLU A 102 7.98 -19.15 13.97
C GLU A 102 7.79 -20.00 12.69
N LEU A 103 8.75 -19.96 11.75
CA LEU A 103 8.74 -20.80 10.56
C LEU A 103 9.00 -22.26 10.89
N GLU A 104 9.88 -22.55 11.85
CA GLU A 104 10.15 -23.91 12.29
C GLU A 104 8.92 -24.52 12.97
N ILE A 105 8.27 -23.77 13.86
CA ILE A 105 7.00 -24.15 14.50
C ILE A 105 5.92 -24.40 13.44
N ALA A 106 5.79 -23.50 12.46
CA ALA A 106 4.77 -23.62 11.43
C ALA A 106 5.02 -24.78 10.46
N THR A 107 6.29 -25.14 10.19
CA THR A 107 6.62 -26.34 9.41
C THR A 107 6.36 -27.64 10.18
N LYS A 108 6.55 -27.65 11.51
CA LYS A 108 6.20 -28.81 12.36
C LYS A 108 4.70 -29.04 12.45
N LYS A 109 3.89 -27.97 12.41
CA LYS A 109 2.42 -28.03 12.48
C LYS A 109 1.75 -28.51 11.19
N ALA A 110 2.44 -28.40 10.04
CA ALA A 110 1.93 -28.85 8.75
C ALA A 110 2.15 -30.35 8.48
N GLY A 111 2.88 -31.05 9.37
CA GLY A 111 3.20 -32.47 9.28
C GLY A 111 2.55 -33.35 10.36
N LYS A 112 1.52 -32.86 11.06
CA LYS A 112 0.73 -33.64 12.01
C LYS A 112 -0.73 -33.66 11.58
#